data_AF-A0A090TA53-F1
#
_entry.id   AF-A0A090TA53-F1
#
_cell.length_a   1.000
_cell.length_b   1.000
_cell.length_c   1.000
_cell.angle_alpha   90.00
_cell.angle_beta   90.00
_cell.angle_gamma   90.00
#
_symmetry.space_group_name_H-M   'P 1'
#
loop_
_entity.id
_entity.type
_entity.pdbx_description
1 polymer ?
#
loop_
_entity_poly.entity_id
_entity_poly.type
_entity_poly.pdbx_seq_one_letter_code
_entity_poly.pdbx_strand_id
1 'polypeptide(L)'
;MDAQSQFLVRESLVGTEASQRLAALDEKRAQFEQSVQSYMLVRAEIIENESLSEYDREQAIAELREPLFDSSQIRRIEALERIHDQNSALTP
;
A
#
# COMPACT_ATOMS: atom_id res chain seq x y z
N MET A 1 19.77 -10.34 1.00
CA MET A 1 19.62 -11.24 2.15
C MET A 1 18.34 -12.02 1.91
N ASP A 2 18.38 -13.35 1.87
CA ASP A 2 17.17 -14.15 1.66
C ASP A 2 16.32 -14.23 2.94
N ALA A 3 15.04 -14.59 2.80
CA ALA A 3 14.08 -14.63 3.91
C ALA A 3 14.49 -15.64 5.01
N GLN A 4 15.20 -16.71 4.65
CA GLN A 4 15.69 -17.73 5.58
C GLN A 4 16.83 -17.21 6.45
N SER A 5 17.79 -16.48 5.87
CA SER A 5 18.89 -15.83 6.59
C SER A 5 18.38 -14.80 7.59
N GLN A 6 17.34 -14.05 7.22
CA GLN A 6 16.73 -13.05 8.11
C GLN A 6 15.99 -13.69 9.29
N PHE A 7 15.35 -14.85 9.07
CA PHE A 7 14.67 -15.62 10.11
C PHE A 7 15.65 -16.15 11.18
N LEU A 8 16.76 -16.76 10.77
CA LEU A 8 17.75 -17.34 11.71
C LEU A 8 18.40 -16.27 12.59
N VAL A 9 18.72 -15.11 12.02
CA VAL A 9 19.24 -13.96 12.79
C VAL A 9 18.20 -13.50 13.81
N ARG A 10 16.94 -13.37 13.43
CA ARG A 10 15.86 -12.95 14.34
C ARG A 10 15.58 -13.97 15.43
N GLU A 11 15.57 -15.26 15.10
CA GLU A 11 15.39 -16.32 16.08
C GLU A 11 16.43 -16.26 17.20
N SER A 12 17.70 -16.02 16.86
CA SER A 12 18.76 -15.87 17.88
C SER A 12 18.60 -14.65 18.79
N LEU A 13 17.84 -13.63 18.35
CA LEU A 13 17.65 -12.37 19.07
C LEU A 13 16.35 -12.33 19.90
N VAL A 14 15.27 -12.90 19.37
CA VAL A 14 13.93 -12.79 19.97
C VAL A 14 13.27 -14.14 20.29
N GLY A 15 13.93 -15.25 19.96
CA GLY A 15 13.39 -16.61 20.06
C GLY A 15 12.47 -16.99 18.90
N THR A 16 12.17 -18.28 18.77
CA THR A 16 11.45 -18.86 17.63
C THR A 16 10.04 -18.30 17.45
N GLU A 17 9.25 -18.20 18.54
CA GLU A 17 7.86 -17.71 18.48
C GLU A 17 7.78 -16.25 18.00
N ALA A 18 8.65 -15.39 18.53
CA ALA A 18 8.70 -13.99 18.10
C ALA A 18 9.22 -13.85 16.66
N SER A 19 10.18 -14.68 16.25
CA SER A 19 10.67 -14.71 14.86
C SER A 19 9.57 -15.11 13.88
N GLN A 20 8.74 -16.10 14.21
CA GLN A 20 7.59 -16.51 13.39
C GLN A 20 6.54 -15.41 13.26
N ARG A 21 6.19 -14.73 14.37
CA ARG A 21 5.26 -13.58 14.32
C ARG A 21 5.80 -12.44 13.45
N LEU A 22 7.10 -12.19 13.50
CA LEU A 22 7.74 -11.15 12.69
C LEU A 22 7.77 -11.53 11.20
N ALA A 23 8.02 -12.79 10.87
CA ALA A 23 7.93 -13.28 9.49
C ALA A 23 6.51 -13.12 8.92
N ALA A 24 5.48 -13.48 9.69
CA ALA A 24 4.08 -13.28 9.30
C ALA A 24 3.72 -11.79 9.13
N LEU A 25 4.28 -10.91 9.96
CA LEU A 25 4.12 -9.46 9.82
C LEU A 25 4.76 -8.95 8.54
N ASP A 26 5.95 -9.43 8.19
CA ASP A 26 6.65 -9.03 6.98
C ASP A 26 5.92 -9.49 5.72
N GLU A 27 5.37 -10.70 5.72
CA GLU A 27 4.51 -11.18 4.62
C GLU A 27 3.28 -10.28 4.43
N LYS A 28 2.58 -9.94 5.52
CA LYS A 28 1.44 -9.00 5.47
C LYS A 28 1.83 -7.63 4.95
N ARG A 29 3.02 -7.13 5.29
CA ARG A 29 3.54 -5.86 4.78
C ARG A 29 3.81 -5.93 3.28
N ALA A 30 4.47 -6.98 2.82
CA ALA A 30 4.77 -7.18 1.40
C ALA A 30 3.48 -7.27 0.57
N GLN A 31 2.48 -8.03 1.04
CA GLN A 31 1.16 -8.12 0.39
C GLN A 31 0.47 -6.75 0.34
N PHE A 32 0.47 -6.00 1.44
CA PHE A 32 -0.10 -4.66 1.48
C PHE A 32 0.61 -3.71 0.50
N GLU A 33 1.94 -3.70 0.48
CA GLU A 33 2.72 -2.85 -0.43
C GLU A 33 2.42 -3.18 -1.90
N GLN A 34 2.30 -4.47 -2.24
CA GLN A 34 1.92 -4.89 -3.59
C GLN A 34 0.51 -4.43 -3.98
N SER A 35 -0.46 -4.53 -3.06
CA SER A 35 -1.82 -4.01 -3.27
C SER A 35 -1.82 -2.50 -3.47
N VAL A 36 -1.05 -1.75 -2.68
CA VAL A 36 -0.91 -0.29 -2.82
C VAL A 36 -0.28 0.09 -4.15
N GLN A 37 0.79 -0.58 -4.58
CA GLN A 37 1.42 -0.30 -5.87
C GLN A 37 0.45 -0.52 -7.04
N SER A 38 -0.26 -1.65 -7.03
CA SER A 38 -1.25 -1.98 -8.06
C SER A 38 -2.39 -0.95 -8.07
N TYR A 39 -2.88 -0.59 -6.89
CA TYR A 39 -3.89 0.45 -6.71
C TYR A 39 -3.46 1.81 -7.27
N MET A 40 -2.24 2.26 -6.96
CA MET A 40 -1.73 3.57 -7.41
C MET A 40 -1.61 3.67 -8.93
N LEU A 41 -1.29 2.56 -9.62
CA LEU A 41 -1.26 2.52 -11.08
C LEU A 41 -2.65 2.75 -11.68
N VAL A 42 -3.66 2.01 -11.20
CA VAL A 42 -5.05 2.17 -11.70
C VAL A 42 -5.61 3.54 -11.32
N ARG A 43 -5.27 4.05 -10.13
CA ARG A 43 -5.63 5.41 -9.72
C ARG A 43 -5.07 6.47 -10.68
N ALA A 44 -3.84 6.33 -11.13
CA ALA A 44 -3.23 7.25 -12.09
C ALA A 44 -4.02 7.29 -13.41
N GLU A 45 -4.45 6.14 -13.92
CA GLU A 45 -5.30 6.06 -15.12
C GLU A 45 -6.63 6.83 -14.94
N ILE A 46 -7.26 6.74 -13.75
CA ILE A 46 -8.46 7.50 -13.42
C ILE A 46 -8.18 9.01 -13.40
N ILE A 47 -7.02 9.43 -12.89
CA ILE A 47 -6.59 10.84 -12.80
C ILE A 47 -6.15 11.42 -14.16
N GLU A 48 -5.72 10.59 -15.10
CA GLU A 48 -5.37 11.04 -16.45
C GLU A 48 -6.57 11.04 -17.41
N ASN A 49 -7.67 10.38 -17.05
CA ASN A 49 -8.88 10.29 -17.88
C ASN A 49 -9.66 11.63 -18.00
N GLU A 50 -9.30 12.46 -18.98
CA GLU A 50 -9.92 13.76 -19.29
C GLU A 50 -11.44 13.75 -19.51
N SER A 51 -12.05 12.59 -19.77
CA SER A 51 -13.52 12.47 -19.93
C SER A 51 -14.29 12.55 -18.60
N LEU A 52 -13.62 12.36 -17.47
CA LEU A 52 -14.22 12.41 -16.15
C LEU A 52 -14.09 13.81 -15.53
N SER A 53 -15.18 14.28 -14.92
CA SER A 53 -15.11 15.46 -14.04
C SER A 53 -14.27 15.15 -12.80
N GLU A 54 -13.82 16.19 -12.09
CA GLU A 54 -13.09 16.03 -10.83
C GLU A 54 -13.90 15.21 -9.81
N TYR A 55 -15.20 15.50 -9.68
CA TYR A 55 -16.11 14.75 -8.81
C TYR A 55 -16.20 13.26 -9.21
N ASP A 56 -16.32 12.97 -10.52
CA ASP A 56 -16.42 11.59 -10.99
C ASP A 56 -15.11 10.82 -10.77
N ARG A 57 -13.96 11.49 -10.87
CA ARG A 57 -12.66 10.89 -10.54
C ARG A 57 -12.55 10.57 -9.07
N GLU A 58 -12.94 11.48 -8.19
CA GLU A 58 -12.94 11.24 -6.74
C GLU A 58 -13.82 10.04 -6.37
N GLN A 59 -15.02 9.97 -6.97
CA GLN A 59 -15.94 8.86 -6.75
C GLN A 59 -15.38 7.53 -7.26
N ALA A 60 -14.82 7.50 -8.48
CA ALA A 60 -14.20 6.30 -9.04
C ALA A 60 -13.01 5.81 -8.21
N ILE A 61 -12.21 6.73 -7.66
CA ILE A 61 -11.09 6.41 -6.76
C ILE A 61 -11.61 5.86 -5.42
N ALA A 62 -12.71 6.38 -4.89
CA ALA A 62 -13.34 5.81 -3.69
C ALA A 62 -13.84 4.38 -3.93
N GLU A 63 -14.56 4.16 -5.03
CA GLU A 63 -15.07 2.84 -5.42
C GLU A 63 -13.94 1.83 -5.70
N LEU A 64 -12.81 2.30 -6.24
CA LEU A 64 -11.61 1.47 -6.44
C LEU A 64 -11.00 0.99 -5.10
N ARG A 65 -11.05 1.81 -4.04
CA ARG A 65 -10.42 1.48 -2.74
C ARG A 65 -11.20 0.45 -1.94
N GLU A 66 -12.53 0.57 -1.91
CA GLU A 66 -13.40 -0.22 -1.03
C GLU A 66 -13.17 -1.74 -1.08
N PRO A 67 -13.05 -2.38 -2.26
CA PRO A 67 -12.82 -3.83 -2.33
C PRO A 67 -11.37 -4.25 -2.06
N LEU A 68 -10.41 -3.31 -2.12
CA LEU A 68 -8.98 -3.62 -2.05
C LEU A 68 -8.41 -3.52 -0.64
N PHE A 69 -9.04 -2.74 0.23
CA PHE A 69 -8.50 -2.42 1.55
C PHE A 69 -9.57 -2.47 2.63
N ASP A 70 -9.21 -3.01 3.78
CA ASP A 70 -10.09 -2.99 4.96
C ASP A 70 -10.37 -1.54 5.38
N SER A 71 -11.52 -1.32 6.02
CA SER A 71 -11.91 0.00 6.56
C SER A 71 -10.84 0.62 7.48
N SER A 72 -10.09 -0.22 8.20
CA SER A 72 -8.97 0.22 9.05
C SER A 72 -7.78 0.77 8.25
N GLN A 73 -7.60 0.32 7.00
CA GLN A 73 -6.52 0.69 6.10
C GLN A 73 -6.88 1.89 5.22
N ILE A 74 -8.17 2.16 4.95
CA ILE A 74 -8.61 3.27 4.08
C ILE A 74 -7.95 4.61 4.45
N ARG A 75 -7.92 4.98 5.74
CA ARG A 75 -7.26 6.22 6.19
C ARG A 75 -5.77 6.27 5.87
N ARG A 76 -5.11 5.11 5.89
CA ARG A 76 -3.68 4.98 5.52
C ARG A 76 -3.51 5.17 4.01
N ILE A 77 -4.41 4.62 3.19
CA ILE A 77 -4.39 4.77 1.73
C ILE A 77 -4.57 6.23 1.33
N GLU A 78 -5.57 6.91 1.88
CA GLU A 78 -5.81 8.34 1.62
C GLU A 78 -4.61 9.22 2.01
N ALA A 79 -3.89 8.84 3.08
CA ALA A 79 -2.67 9.54 3.45
C ALA A 79 -1.54 9.31 2.44
N LEU A 80 -1.38 8.10 1.93
CA LEU A 80 -0.38 7.77 0.91
C LEU A 80 -0.66 8.49 -0.42
N GLU A 81 -1.92 8.60 -0.82
CA GLU A 81 -2.35 9.39 -1.97
C GLU A 81 -1.96 10.85 -1.82
N ARG A 82 -2.34 11.48 -0.70
CA ARG A 82 -1.98 12.87 -0.43
C ARG A 82 -0.48 13.12 -0.48
N ILE A 83 0.33 12.19 0.04
CA ILE A 83 1.81 12.29 -0.02
C ILE A 83 2.30 12.15 -1.46
N HIS A 84 1.76 11.20 -2.21
CA HIS A 84 2.10 11.00 -3.62
C HIS A 84 1.77 12.25 -4.45
N ASP A 85 0.55 12.76 -4.33
CA ASP A 85 0.07 13.92 -5.09
C ASP A 85 0.87 15.19 -4.75
N GLN A 86 1.22 15.38 -3.47
CA GLN A 86 2.10 16.48 -3.05
C GLN A 86 3.50 16.37 -3.67
N ASN A 87 4.07 15.17 -3.73
CA ASN A 87 5.38 14.97 -4.34
C ASN A 87 5.37 15.18 -5.85
N SER A 88 4.32 14.72 -6.53
CA SER A 88 4.12 14.94 -7.96
C SER A 88 3.96 16.43 -8.28
N ALA A 89 3.27 17.19 -7.43
CA ALA A 89 3.15 18.65 -7.58
C ALA A 89 4.49 19.40 -7.40
N LEU A 90 5.46 18.81 -6.69
CA LEU A 90 6.79 19.39 -6.45
C LEU A 90 7.83 19.02 -7.53
N THR A 91 7.49 18.12 -8.46
CA THR A 91 8.40 17.64 -9.53
C THR A 91 7.71 17.76 -10.91
N PRO A 92 7.82 18.93 -11.58
CA PRO A 92 7.19 19.18 -12.88
C PRO A 92 7.96 18.58 -14.07
#